data_AF-A0A9D5G3D1-F1
#
_entry.id   AF-A0A9D5G3D1-F1
#
_cell.length_a   1.000
_cell.length_b   1.000
_cell.length_c   1.000
_cell.angle_alpha   90.00
_cell.angle_beta   90.00
_cell.angle_gamma   90.00
#
_symmetry.space_group_name_H-M   'P 1'
#
loop_
_entity.id
_entity.type
_entity.pdbx_description
1 polymer ?
#
loop_
_entity_poly.entity_id
_entity_poly.type
_entity_poly.pdbx_seq_one_letter_code
_entity_poly.pdbx_strand_id
1 'polypeptide(L)'
;MKRRIQEGAFMSFMDELGKAAQSLGNADPQQTAAAASDTVNQADPDDLADHMTQSVGNLDGGSLSKLGGELLQAFNKSGDSAPDADGAAQAAGVSQDAVAGGEPGAVDALLQYAKAHPDVLKSAAGAFLQKNPGAVGSLAPGLLQGIMGRLGGGTSS
;
A
#
# COMPACT_ATOMS: atom_id res chain seq x y z
N MET A 1 -10.87 -12.48 -40.47
CA MET A 1 -9.56 -12.87 -39.90
C MET A 1 -9.01 -11.69 -39.09
N LYS A 2 -9.39 -11.55 -37.80
CA LYS A 2 -8.95 -10.45 -36.90
C LYS A 2 -9.41 -10.71 -35.46
N ARG A 3 -8.89 -11.78 -34.85
CA ARG A 3 -8.94 -12.05 -33.40
C ARG A 3 -7.73 -12.94 -33.07
N ARG A 4 -6.54 -12.36 -33.01
CA ARG A 4 -5.30 -13.10 -32.65
C ARG A 4 -4.22 -12.22 -32.00
N ILE A 5 -4.61 -11.12 -31.34
CA ILE A 5 -3.66 -10.18 -30.71
C ILE A 5 -3.87 -10.09 -29.18
N GLN A 6 -5.00 -10.55 -28.63
CA GLN A 6 -5.25 -10.45 -27.18
C GLN A 6 -4.64 -11.60 -26.33
N GLU A 7 -4.37 -12.78 -26.90
CA GLU A 7 -3.85 -13.91 -26.10
C GLU A 7 -2.35 -13.76 -25.76
N GLY A 8 -1.57 -13.09 -26.60
CA GLY A 8 -0.13 -12.89 -26.36
C GLY A 8 0.17 -11.92 -25.22
N ALA A 9 -0.57 -10.81 -25.14
CA ALA A 9 -0.39 -9.82 -24.07
C ALA A 9 -0.81 -10.36 -22.69
N PHE A 10 -1.87 -11.18 -22.65
CA PHE A 10 -2.32 -11.83 -21.42
C PHE A 10 -1.36 -12.93 -20.96
N MET A 11 -0.82 -13.74 -21.89
CA MET A 11 0.20 -14.75 -21.54
C MET A 11 1.51 -14.11 -21.08
N SER A 12 1.97 -13.02 -21.71
CA SER A 12 3.16 -12.29 -21.25
C SER A 12 2.93 -11.61 -19.91
N PHE A 13 1.76 -11.04 -19.66
CA PHE A 13 1.41 -10.48 -18.35
C PHE A 13 1.36 -11.57 -17.27
N MET A 14 0.79 -12.74 -17.55
CA MET A 14 0.75 -13.86 -16.61
C MET A 14 2.14 -14.47 -16.34
N ASP A 15 3.02 -14.49 -17.34
CA ASP A 15 4.41 -14.95 -17.19
C ASP A 15 5.25 -13.94 -16.39
N GLU A 16 5.06 -12.64 -16.63
CA GLU A 16 5.68 -11.58 -15.83
C GLU A 16 5.13 -11.56 -14.40
N LEU A 17 3.82 -11.72 -14.20
CA LEU A 17 3.19 -11.84 -12.88
C LEU A 17 3.67 -13.10 -12.14
N GLY A 18 3.86 -14.21 -12.85
CA GLY A 18 4.41 -15.46 -12.30
C GLY A 18 5.88 -15.31 -11.88
N LYS A 19 6.71 -14.67 -12.70
CA LYS A 19 8.11 -14.34 -12.36
C LYS A 19 8.22 -13.34 -11.22
N ALA A 20 7.35 -12.34 -11.21
CA ALA A 20 7.17 -11.40 -10.11
C ALA A 20 6.82 -12.10 -8.80
N ALA A 21 5.82 -12.98 -8.82
CA ALA A 21 5.41 -13.77 -7.67
C ALA A 21 6.51 -14.76 -7.22
N GLN A 22 7.27 -15.33 -8.16
CA GLN A 22 8.46 -16.12 -7.83
C GLN A 22 9.59 -15.27 -7.25
N SER A 23 9.79 -14.05 -7.74
CA SER A 23 10.78 -13.11 -7.21
C SER A 23 10.40 -12.66 -5.81
N LEU A 24 9.11 -12.40 -5.54
CA LEU A 24 8.58 -12.12 -4.21
C LEU A 24 8.62 -13.35 -3.29
N GLY A 25 8.36 -14.54 -3.84
CA GLY A 25 8.42 -15.80 -3.09
C GLY A 25 9.85 -16.26 -2.77
N ASN A 26 10.85 -15.79 -3.52
CA ASN A 26 12.28 -16.05 -3.29
C ASN A 26 13.01 -14.89 -2.60
N ALA A 27 12.44 -13.68 -2.61
CA ALA A 27 13.01 -12.52 -1.93
C ALA A 27 12.80 -12.67 -0.42
N ASP A 28 13.85 -12.35 0.35
CA ASP A 28 13.75 -12.32 1.80
C ASP A 28 12.64 -11.31 2.21
N PRO A 29 11.78 -11.64 3.18
CA PRO A 29 10.73 -10.73 3.64
C PRO A 29 11.27 -9.35 4.05
N GLN A 30 12.51 -9.31 4.54
CA GLN A 30 13.20 -8.08 4.90
C GLN A 30 13.62 -7.24 3.67
N GLN A 31 14.00 -7.88 2.56
CA GLN A 31 14.29 -7.19 1.30
C GLN A 31 13.02 -6.66 0.65
N THR A 32 11.95 -7.45 0.67
CA THR A 32 10.61 -7.03 0.20
C THR A 32 10.09 -5.84 1.01
N ALA A 33 10.23 -5.88 2.33
CA ALA A 33 9.87 -4.76 3.21
C ALA A 33 10.70 -3.49 2.94
N ALA A 34 12.01 -3.64 2.68
CA ALA A 34 12.88 -2.52 2.34
C ALA A 34 12.50 -1.91 0.97
N ALA A 35 12.32 -2.73 -0.05
CA ALA A 35 11.86 -2.33 -1.38
C ALA A 35 10.48 -1.65 -1.34
N ALA A 36 9.58 -2.15 -0.50
CA ALA A 36 8.28 -1.55 -0.22
C ALA A 36 8.39 -0.18 0.44
N SER A 37 9.25 -0.05 1.45
CA SER A 37 9.50 1.23 2.10
C SER A 37 10.10 2.25 1.12
N ASP A 38 11.06 1.83 0.30
CA ASP A 38 11.67 2.70 -0.72
C ASP A 38 10.67 3.11 -1.79
N THR A 39 9.78 2.20 -2.20
CA THR A 39 8.71 2.49 -3.16
C THR A 39 7.74 3.52 -2.58
N VAL A 40 7.28 3.32 -1.34
CA VAL A 40 6.37 4.26 -0.66
C VAL A 40 7.01 5.64 -0.47
N ASN A 41 8.29 5.69 -0.08
CA ASN A 41 8.99 6.95 0.12
C ASN A 41 9.17 7.75 -1.17
N GLN A 42 9.41 7.07 -2.29
CA GLN A 42 9.62 7.67 -3.60
C GLN A 42 8.34 7.86 -4.41
N ALA A 43 7.23 7.24 -4.00
CA ALA A 43 5.94 7.46 -4.61
C ALA A 43 5.48 8.90 -4.40
N ASP A 44 4.79 9.43 -5.42
CA ASP A 44 4.01 10.64 -5.25
C ASP A 44 2.90 10.38 -4.21
N PRO A 45 2.65 11.31 -3.27
CA PRO A 45 1.66 11.08 -2.22
C PRO A 45 0.24 10.86 -2.75
N ASP A 46 -0.14 11.53 -3.84
CA ASP A 46 -1.47 11.36 -4.44
C ASP A 46 -1.60 9.97 -5.07
N ASP A 47 -0.60 9.54 -5.82
CA ASP A 47 -0.54 8.19 -6.41
C ASP A 47 -0.49 7.10 -5.32
N LEU A 48 0.28 7.33 -4.26
CA LEU A 48 0.39 6.41 -3.13
C LEU A 48 -0.98 6.24 -2.47
N ALA A 49 -1.72 7.32 -2.25
CA ALA A 49 -3.01 7.25 -1.62
C ALA A 49 -4.02 6.52 -2.49
N ASP A 50 -4.05 6.84 -3.79
CA ASP A 50 -4.94 6.19 -4.73
C ASP A 50 -4.64 4.69 -4.81
N HIS A 51 -3.37 4.30 -4.85
CA HIS A 51 -2.97 2.89 -4.77
C HIS A 51 -3.33 2.24 -3.44
N MET A 52 -3.21 2.94 -2.30
CA MET A 52 -3.57 2.41 -0.99
C MET A 52 -5.09 2.23 -0.87
N THR A 53 -5.89 3.20 -1.32
CA THR A 53 -7.35 3.09 -1.43
C THR A 53 -7.77 1.94 -2.35
N GLN A 54 -7.11 1.76 -3.49
CA GLN A 54 -7.33 0.58 -4.35
C GLN A 54 -6.95 -0.72 -3.65
N SER A 55 -5.92 -0.71 -2.79
CA SER A 55 -5.50 -1.87 -2.02
C SER A 55 -6.51 -2.23 -0.93
N VAL A 56 -7.22 -1.25 -0.34
CA VAL A 56 -8.24 -1.52 0.69
C VAL A 56 -9.29 -2.53 0.22
N GLY A 57 -9.69 -2.49 -1.06
CA GLY A 57 -10.64 -3.46 -1.63
C GLY A 57 -10.09 -4.88 -1.80
N ASN A 58 -8.77 -5.05 -1.77
CA ASN A 58 -8.07 -6.32 -2.00
C ASN A 58 -7.48 -6.92 -0.70
N LEU A 59 -7.35 -6.12 0.36
CA LEU A 59 -6.82 -6.55 1.65
C LEU A 59 -7.88 -7.33 2.45
N ASP A 60 -7.43 -8.36 3.17
CA ASP A 60 -8.27 -9.04 4.14
C ASP A 60 -8.49 -8.17 5.39
N GLY A 61 -9.53 -8.47 6.19
CA GLY A 61 -9.86 -7.69 7.39
C GLY A 61 -8.71 -7.59 8.42
N GLY A 62 -7.85 -8.61 8.52
CA GLY A 62 -6.68 -8.56 9.40
C GLY A 62 -5.61 -7.60 8.89
N SER A 63 -5.38 -7.58 7.58
CA SER A 63 -4.48 -6.59 6.95
C SER A 63 -5.05 -5.17 7.01
N LEU A 64 -6.36 -5.00 6.83
CA LEU A 64 -7.03 -3.70 6.96
C LEU A 64 -6.94 -3.15 8.39
N SER A 65 -7.17 -3.99 9.40
CA SER A 65 -7.05 -3.59 10.81
C SER A 65 -5.63 -3.09 11.12
N LYS A 66 -4.61 -3.78 10.59
CA LYS A 66 -3.22 -3.35 10.74
C LYS A 66 -2.94 -2.05 9.99
N LEU A 67 -3.41 -1.90 8.75
CA LEU A 67 -3.27 -0.66 8.00
C LEU A 67 -3.91 0.52 8.73
N GLY A 68 -5.15 0.35 9.20
CA GLY A 68 -5.85 1.35 10.02
C GLY A 68 -5.09 1.70 11.29
N GLY A 69 -4.55 0.69 11.99
CA GLY A 69 -3.70 0.90 13.17
C GLY A 69 -2.42 1.70 12.87
N GLU A 70 -1.74 1.42 11.75
CA GLU A 70 -0.55 2.18 11.34
C GLU A 70 -0.89 3.61 10.92
N LEU A 71 -2.05 3.85 10.28
CA LEU A 71 -2.55 5.19 9.97
C LEU A 71 -2.79 6.01 11.23
N LEU A 72 -3.55 5.46 12.19
CA LEU A 72 -3.80 6.13 13.47
C LEU A 72 -2.48 6.39 14.21
N GLN A 73 -1.56 5.42 14.23
CA GLN A 73 -0.26 5.62 14.85
C GLN A 73 0.56 6.71 14.13
N ALA A 74 0.52 6.79 12.81
CA ALA A 74 1.22 7.81 12.04
C ALA A 74 0.65 9.22 12.32
N PHE A 75 -0.67 9.38 12.41
CA PHE A 75 -1.29 10.64 12.84
C PHE A 75 -0.82 11.06 14.23
N ASN A 76 -0.85 10.15 15.21
CA ASN A 76 -0.34 10.42 16.56
C ASN A 76 1.15 10.79 16.61
N LYS A 77 1.96 10.26 15.68
CA LYS A 77 3.39 10.58 15.58
C LYS A 77 3.68 11.88 14.83
N SER A 78 2.73 12.37 14.03
CA SER A 78 2.92 13.56 13.19
C SER A 78 2.96 14.88 13.97
N GLY A 79 2.51 14.88 15.23
CA GLY A 79 2.59 16.02 16.13
C GLY A 79 1.85 17.25 15.58
N ASP A 80 2.55 18.35 15.34
CA ASP A 80 2.00 19.59 14.79
C ASP A 80 1.66 19.53 13.28
N SER A 81 2.07 18.48 12.56
CA SER A 81 1.94 18.41 11.09
C SER A 81 0.58 17.89 10.62
N ALA A 82 -0.14 17.18 11.48
CA ALA A 82 -1.49 16.71 11.24
C ALA A 82 -2.22 16.58 12.59
N PRO A 83 -3.56 16.57 12.62
CA PRO A 83 -4.26 16.25 13.86
C PRO A 83 -3.82 14.88 14.39
N ASP A 84 -3.95 14.70 15.70
CA ASP A 84 -3.79 13.40 16.34
C ASP A 84 -4.80 12.39 15.77
N ALA A 85 -4.62 11.12 16.12
CA ALA A 85 -5.46 10.04 15.58
C ALA A 85 -6.96 10.28 15.81
N ASP A 86 -7.35 10.95 16.91
CA ASP A 86 -8.76 11.18 17.23
C ASP A 86 -9.31 12.30 16.37
N GLY A 87 -8.58 13.42 16.28
CA GLY A 87 -8.91 14.51 15.37
C GLY A 87 -8.96 14.08 13.91
N ALA A 88 -8.04 13.20 13.47
CA ALA A 88 -8.02 12.68 12.11
C ALA A 88 -9.23 11.77 11.80
N ALA A 89 -9.57 10.86 12.73
CA ALA A 89 -10.73 10.00 12.59
C ALA A 89 -12.03 10.83 12.55
N GLN A 90 -12.18 11.79 13.46
CA GLN A 90 -13.33 12.72 13.47
C GLN A 90 -13.42 13.55 12.19
N ALA A 91 -12.30 14.07 11.69
CA ALA A 91 -12.26 14.86 10.46
C ALA A 91 -12.59 14.01 9.21
N ALA A 92 -12.20 12.73 9.22
CA ALA A 92 -12.59 11.75 8.22
C ALA A 92 -14.05 11.25 8.39
N GLY A 93 -14.75 11.65 9.46
CA GLY A 93 -16.14 11.26 9.73
C GLY A 93 -16.29 9.81 10.20
N VAL A 94 -15.24 9.22 10.78
CA VAL A 94 -15.20 7.81 11.20
C VAL A 94 -14.71 7.66 12.64
N SER A 95 -14.98 6.51 13.25
CA SER A 95 -14.52 6.20 14.59
C SER A 95 -13.15 5.51 14.58
N GLN A 96 -12.29 5.80 15.55
CA GLN A 96 -11.01 5.11 15.70
C GLN A 96 -11.18 3.59 15.82
N ASP A 97 -12.20 3.13 16.56
CA ASP A 97 -12.51 1.70 16.70
C ASP A 97 -12.84 1.03 15.37
N ALA A 98 -13.54 1.74 14.48
CA ALA A 98 -13.88 1.22 13.15
C ALA A 98 -12.62 1.07 12.27
N VAL A 99 -11.76 2.10 12.29
CA VAL A 99 -10.47 2.08 11.59
C VAL A 99 -9.55 0.98 12.16
N ALA A 100 -9.39 0.92 13.48
CA ALA A 100 -8.56 -0.08 14.15
C ALA A 100 -9.13 -1.50 13.99
N GLY A 101 -10.46 -1.63 13.90
CA GLY A 101 -11.15 -2.87 13.58
C GLY A 101 -10.99 -3.32 12.12
N GLY A 102 -10.42 -2.47 11.26
CA GLY A 102 -10.19 -2.79 9.86
C GLY A 102 -11.45 -2.70 9.00
N GLU A 103 -12.44 -1.88 9.38
CA GLU A 103 -13.59 -1.64 8.52
C GLU A 103 -13.12 -1.01 7.20
N PRO A 104 -13.41 -1.62 6.03
CA PRO A 104 -12.93 -1.10 4.75
C PRO A 104 -13.34 0.35 4.51
N GLY A 105 -14.58 0.71 4.80
CA GLY A 105 -15.07 2.08 4.64
C GLY A 105 -14.42 3.07 5.61
N ALA A 106 -14.09 2.63 6.83
CA ALA A 106 -13.43 3.49 7.82
C ALA A 106 -11.95 3.73 7.48
N VAL A 107 -11.24 2.67 7.11
CA VAL A 107 -9.84 2.73 6.67
C VAL A 107 -9.72 3.56 5.39
N ASP A 108 -10.63 3.39 4.43
CA ASP A 108 -10.65 4.20 3.21
C ASP A 108 -10.90 5.68 3.49
N ALA A 109 -11.89 6.01 4.32
CA ALA A 109 -12.15 7.41 4.70
C ALA A 109 -10.93 8.06 5.36
N LEU A 110 -10.26 7.34 6.26
CA LEU A 110 -9.04 7.85 6.90
C LEU A 110 -7.87 7.97 5.92
N LEU A 111 -7.74 7.05 4.95
CA LEU A 111 -6.75 7.16 3.88
C LEU A 111 -7.00 8.38 2.99
N GLN A 112 -8.26 8.62 2.61
CA GLN A 112 -8.63 9.80 1.84
C GLN A 112 -8.33 11.09 2.62
N TYR A 113 -8.54 11.10 3.93
CA TYR A 113 -8.11 12.22 4.77
C TYR A 113 -6.58 12.34 4.84
N ALA A 114 -5.87 11.22 4.95
CA ALA A 114 -4.41 11.17 4.96
C ALA A 114 -3.77 11.65 3.63
N LYS A 115 -4.51 11.74 2.52
CA LYS A 115 -4.02 12.40 1.28
C LYS A 115 -3.53 13.81 1.52
N ALA A 116 -4.23 14.56 2.38
CA ALA A 116 -3.83 15.92 2.73
C ALA A 116 -2.56 15.97 3.61
N HIS A 117 -2.11 14.81 4.13
CA HIS A 117 -0.99 14.66 5.05
C HIS A 117 0.02 13.61 4.51
N PRO A 118 0.81 13.97 3.48
CA PRO A 118 1.67 13.02 2.76
C PRO A 118 2.68 12.31 3.67
N ASP A 119 3.19 12.97 4.71
CA ASP A 119 4.12 12.38 5.67
C ASP A 119 3.46 11.26 6.49
N VAL A 120 2.20 11.45 6.89
CA VAL A 120 1.41 10.45 7.62
C VAL A 120 1.17 9.24 6.74
N LEU A 121 0.75 9.47 5.48
CA LEU A 121 0.49 8.42 4.53
C LEU A 121 1.74 7.57 4.24
N LYS A 122 2.88 8.22 3.96
CA LYS A 122 4.15 7.53 3.70
C LYS A 122 4.63 6.76 4.92
N SER A 123 4.56 7.36 6.11
CA SER A 123 4.92 6.69 7.35
C SER A 123 4.03 5.46 7.62
N ALA A 124 2.71 5.61 7.45
CA ALA A 124 1.75 4.52 7.68
C ALA A 124 1.92 3.39 6.67
N ALA A 125 1.98 3.70 5.38
CA ALA A 125 2.18 2.71 4.32
C ALA A 125 3.54 2.01 4.47
N GLY A 126 4.61 2.74 4.76
CA GLY A 126 5.94 2.15 5.00
C GLY A 126 5.92 1.19 6.19
N ALA A 127 5.36 1.62 7.33
CA ALA A 127 5.26 0.77 8.52
C ALA A 127 4.36 -0.45 8.31
N PHE A 128 3.25 -0.28 7.59
CA PHE A 128 2.34 -1.37 7.23
C PHE A 128 3.06 -2.44 6.42
N LEU A 129 3.79 -2.07 5.37
CA LEU A 129 4.49 -3.00 4.50
C LEU A 129 5.69 -3.66 5.17
N GLN A 130 6.39 -2.94 6.07
CA GLN A 130 7.45 -3.53 6.88
C GLN A 130 6.94 -4.61 7.83
N LYS A 131 5.80 -4.37 8.47
CA LYS A 131 5.21 -5.30 9.45
C LYS A 131 4.36 -6.39 8.79
N ASN A 132 3.94 -6.18 7.54
CA ASN A 132 3.08 -7.10 6.78
C ASN A 132 3.64 -7.34 5.37
N PRO A 133 4.81 -7.99 5.24
CA PRO A 133 5.37 -8.32 3.93
C PRO A 133 4.43 -9.24 3.12
N GLY A 134 3.59 -10.05 3.79
CA GLY A 134 2.58 -10.88 3.13
C GLY A 134 1.43 -10.09 2.48
N ALA A 135 1.17 -8.85 2.92
CA ALA A 135 0.14 -8.00 2.33
C ALA A 135 0.58 -7.37 1.01
N VAL A 136 1.87 -7.41 0.68
CA VAL A 136 2.43 -6.86 -0.58
C VAL A 136 1.72 -7.47 -1.79
N GLY A 137 1.48 -8.78 -1.78
CA GLY A 137 0.76 -9.48 -2.85
C GLY A 137 -0.69 -9.04 -3.07
N SER A 138 -1.29 -8.36 -2.09
CA SER A 138 -2.66 -7.85 -2.14
C SER A 138 -2.72 -6.33 -2.38
N LEU A 139 -1.58 -5.67 -2.57
CA LEU A 139 -1.54 -4.25 -2.91
C LEU A 139 -2.00 -4.01 -4.36
N ALA A 140 -2.31 -2.75 -4.64
CA ALA A 140 -2.60 -2.29 -5.99
C ALA A 140 -1.42 -2.61 -6.94
N PRO A 141 -1.72 -2.91 -8.22
CA PRO A 141 -0.71 -3.25 -9.21
C PRO A 141 0.42 -2.21 -9.35
N GLY A 142 0.14 -0.92 -9.18
CA GLY A 142 1.15 0.14 -9.25
C GLY A 142 2.18 0.06 -8.13
N LEU A 143 1.74 -0.19 -6.88
CA LEU A 143 2.66 -0.40 -5.75
C LEU A 143 3.46 -1.68 -5.92
N LEU A 144 2.81 -2.76 -6.33
CA LEU A 144 3.48 -4.02 -6.65
C LEU A 144 4.57 -3.81 -7.71
N GLN A 145 4.27 -3.14 -8.81
CA GLN A 145 5.24 -2.84 -9.86
C GLN A 145 6.43 -2.02 -9.34
N GLY A 146 6.18 -1.02 -8.50
CA GLY A 146 7.25 -0.23 -7.87
C GLY A 146 8.16 -1.11 -6.99
N ILE A 147 7.57 -1.96 -6.16
CA ILE A 147 8.29 -2.89 -5.28
C ILE A 147 9.12 -3.89 -6.08
N MET A 148 8.52 -4.46 -7.12
CA MET A 148 9.19 -5.43 -8.00
C MET A 148 10.28 -4.76 -8.84
N GLY A 149 10.08 -3.52 -9.26
CA GLY A 149 11.14 -2.73 -9.91
C GLY A 149 12.35 -2.54 -9.00
N ARG A 150 12.13 -2.33 -7.70
CA ARG A 150 13.21 -2.25 -6.69
C ARG A 150 13.89 -3.59 -6.45
N LEU A 151 13.12 -4.68 -6.36
CA LEU A 151 13.64 -6.02 -6.10
C LEU A 151 14.37 -6.63 -7.30
N GLY A 152 13.83 -6.45 -8.50
CA GLY A 152 14.38 -6.99 -9.76
C GLY A 152 15.43 -6.11 -10.44
N GLY A 153 15.59 -4.86 -9.98
CA GLY A 153 16.35 -3.86 -10.71
C GLY A 153 16.85 -2.70 -9.84
N GLY A 154 17.82 -2.98 -8.97
CA GLY A 154 18.84 -2.00 -8.65
C GLY A 154 19.71 -1.72 -9.89
N THR A 155 19.19 -0.96 -10.86
CA THR A 155 19.88 -0.16 -11.90
C THR A 155 18.93 0.09 -13.08
N SER A 156 18.45 1.32 -13.19
CA SER A 156 18.15 1.95 -14.48
C SER A 156 18.74 3.34 -14.39
N SER A 157 20.02 3.42 -14.76
CA SER A 157 20.78 4.64 -15.02
C SER A 157 21.55 4.41 -16.31
#